data_AF-A0A093JJV1-F1
#
_entry.id   AF-A0A093JJV1-F1
#
_cell.length_a   1.000
_cell.length_b   1.000
_cell.length_c   1.000
_cell.angle_alpha   90.00
_cell.angle_beta   90.00
_cell.angle_gamma   90.00
#
_symmetry.space_group_name_H-M   'P 1'
#
loop_
_entity.id
_entity.type
_entity.pdbx_description
1 polymer ?
#
loop_
_entity_poly.entity_id
_entity_poly.type
_entity_poly.pdbx_seq_one_letter_code
_entity_poly.pdbx_strand_id
1 'polypeptide(L)' 'MENNSTLEIMYITENNIIQNTTAMGRYNVSMSFYDSDSFSKPVLQSPYFVDLNQTLFAQVSLHSTDPNLL' A
#
# COMPACT_ATOMS: atom_id res chain seq x y z
N MET A 1 -7.21 -0.61 13.67
CA MET A 1 -5.78 -0.95 13.55
C MET A 1 -5.19 -0.02 12.49
N GLU A 2 -4.25 0.84 12.85
CA GLU A 2 -3.58 1.73 11.89
C GLU A 2 -2.48 0.95 11.17
N ASN A 3 -2.55 0.89 9.83
CA ASN A 3 -1.56 0.22 9.00
C ASN A 3 -0.48 1.26 8.64
N ASN A 4 0.63 1.26 9.37
CA ASN A 4 1.75 2.15 9.05
C ASN A 4 2.63 1.49 7.98
N SER A 5 2.74 2.13 6.81
CA SER A 5 3.66 1.73 5.73
C SER A 5 4.74 2.79 5.55
N THR A 6 6.01 2.36 5.54
CA THR A 6 7.20 3.23 5.35
C THR A 6 7.82 2.90 4.00
N LEU A 7 8.05 3.91 3.16
CA LEU A 7 8.81 3.79 1.91
C LEU A 7 10.08 4.65 2.00
N GLU A 8 11.21 4.09 1.58
CA GLU A 8 12.53 4.74 1.57
C GLU A 8 13.03 4.83 0.11
N ILE A 9 13.38 6.04 -0.35
CA ILE A 9 13.87 6.28 -1.72
C ILE A 9 15.24 6.96 -1.61
N MET A 10 16.25 6.42 -2.30
CA MET A 10 17.62 6.94 -2.34
C MET A 10 17.92 7.50 -3.73
N TYR A 11 18.38 8.75 -3.80
CA TYR A 11 18.81 9.40 -5.04
C TYR A 11 20.34 9.51 -5.08
N ILE A 12 20.96 9.12 -6.19
CA ILE A 12 22.40 9.29 -6.44
C ILE A 12 22.54 10.35 -7.54
N THR A 13 23.14 11.49 -7.24
CA THR A 13 23.40 12.56 -8.21
C THR A 13 24.82 12.47 -8.75
N GLU A 14 25.00 12.59 -10.07
CA GLU A 14 26.30 12.44 -10.76
C GLU A 14 27.27 13.62 -10.60
N ASN A 15 26.86 14.71 -9.95
CA ASN A 15 27.79 15.78 -9.61
C ASN A 15 28.58 15.42 -8.33
N ASN A 16 29.86 15.78 -8.30
CA ASN A 16 30.92 15.50 -7.31
C ASN A 16 30.63 15.80 -5.82
N ILE A 17 29.37 16.00 -5.43
CA ILE A 17 28.90 16.21 -4.06
C ILE A 17 27.90 15.09 -3.77
N ILE A 18 28.35 14.04 -3.09
CA ILE A 18 27.47 12.99 -2.59
C ILE A 18 26.61 13.61 -1.48
N GLN A 19 25.36 13.99 -1.80
CA GLN A 19 24.36 14.38 -0.80
C GLN A 19 23.42 13.21 -0.55
N ASN A 20 23.57 12.59 0.62
CA ASN A 20 22.64 11.55 1.08
C ASN A 20 21.37 12.23 1.61
N THR A 21 20.43 12.55 0.73
CA THR A 21 19.11 13.04 1.14
C THR A 21 18.19 11.84 1.36
N THR A 22 17.93 11.50 2.62
CA THR A 22 16.88 10.54 2.99
C THR A 22 15.57 11.28 3.15
N ALA A 23 14.56 10.94 2.35
CA ALA A 23 13.20 11.45 2.50
C ALA A 23 12.29 10.32 3.02
N MET A 24 11.56 10.59 4.10
CA MET A 24 10.55 9.67 4.64
C MET A 24 9.17 10.20 4.27
N GLY A 25 8.34 9.35 3.63
CA GLY A 25 6.96 9.65 3.30
C GLY A 25 5.99 8.76 4.08
N ARG A 26 4.89 9.34 4.58
CA ARG A 26 3.75 8.59 5.13
C ARG A 26 2.60 8.67 4.13
N TYR A 27 2.15 7.51 3.66
CA TYR A 27 1.05 7.41 2.72
C TYR A 27 -0.20 6.85 3.38
N ASN A 28 -1.34 7.45 3.08
CA ASN A 28 -2.61 6.95 3.56
C ASN A 28 -3.07 5.81 2.63
N VAL A 29 -2.94 4.57 3.09
CA VAL A 29 -3.32 3.38 2.33
C VAL A 29 -4.38 2.60 3.08
N SER A 30 -5.38 2.10 2.34
CA SER A 30 -6.39 1.18 2.86
C SER A 30 -6.37 -0.12 2.08
N MET A 31 -6.64 -1.24 2.75
CA MET A 31 -6.75 -2.56 2.13
C MET A 31 -8.10 -3.19 2.49
N SER A 32 -8.69 -3.93 1.56
CA SER A 32 -9.93 -4.69 1.80
C SER A 32 -9.89 -6.03 1.07
N PHE A 33 -10.45 -7.06 1.70
CA PHE A 33 -10.69 -8.37 1.08
C PHE A 33 -12.05 -8.40 0.41
N TYR A 34 -12.21 -9.24 -0.60
CA TYR A 34 -13.43 -9.38 -1.39
C TYR A 34 -13.77 -10.85 -1.61
N ASP A 35 -15.06 -11.11 -1.81
CA ASP A 35 -15.57 -12.47 -2.07
C ASP A 35 -15.13 -13.04 -3.44
N SER A 36 -14.81 -12.17 -4.40
CA SER A 36 -14.47 -12.54 -5.78
C SER A 36 -13.56 -11.50 -6.45
N ASP A 37 -13.01 -11.86 -7.61
CA ASP A 37 -12.24 -11.03 -8.54
C ASP A 37 -13.03 -9.86 -9.14
N SER A 38 -14.35 -9.82 -8.96
CA SER A 38 -15.17 -8.66 -9.33
C SER A 38 -14.94 -7.45 -8.43
N PHE A 39 -14.31 -7.63 -7.26
CA PHE A 39 -14.07 -6.59 -6.24
C PHE A 39 -15.34 -5.81 -5.85
N SER A 40 -16.53 -6.42 -5.96
CA SER A 40 -17.81 -5.76 -5.74
C SER A 40 -18.34 -5.86 -4.31
N LYS A 41 -17.97 -6.93 -3.59
CA LYS A 41 -18.46 -7.24 -2.24
C LYS A 41 -17.28 -7.32 -1.26
N PRO A 42 -17.01 -6.25 -0.49
CA PRO A 42 -15.94 -6.27 0.48
C PRO A 42 -16.31 -7.11 1.70
N VAL A 43 -15.34 -7.83 2.25
CA VAL A 43 -15.46 -8.57 3.50
C VAL A 43 -15.31 -7.60 4.66
N LEU A 44 -16.38 -7.43 5.45
CA LEU A 44 -16.43 -6.49 6.57
C LEU A 44 -16.26 -7.15 7.94
N GLN A 45 -16.41 -8.47 8.02
CA GLN A 45 -16.30 -9.20 9.28
C GLN A 45 -14.84 -9.46 9.65
N SER A 46 -14.54 -9.25 10.93
CA SER A 46 -13.24 -9.54 11.52
C SER A 46 -13.41 -10.47 12.72
N PRO A 47 -12.64 -11.57 12.83
CA PRO A 47 -11.60 -12.01 11.89
C PRO A 47 -12.17 -12.68 10.62
N TYR A 48 -11.46 -12.55 9.50
CA TYR A 48 -11.79 -13.26 8.25
C TYR A 48 -11.07 -14.61 8.20
N PHE A 49 -11.80 -15.69 8.44
CA PHE A 49 -11.27 -17.06 8.38
C PHE A 49 -11.24 -17.57 6.94
N VAL A 50 -10.15 -18.23 6.56
CA VAL A 50 -9.91 -18.75 5.20
C VAL A 50 -9.41 -20.18 5.25
N ASP A 51 -9.73 -20.95 4.22
CA ASP A 51 -9.31 -22.35 4.09
C ASP A 51 -7.97 -22.48 3.36
N LEU A 52 -7.29 -23.61 3.58
CA LEU A 52 -6.10 -23.97 2.80
C LEU A 52 -6.47 -24.13 1.32
N ASN A 53 -5.60 -23.64 0.42
CA ASN A 53 -5.79 -23.62 -1.03
C ASN A 53 -6.95 -22.73 -1.52
N GLN A 54 -7.49 -21.84 -0.67
CA GLN A 54 -8.48 -20.84 -1.08
C GLN A 54 -7.80 -19.67 -1.81
N THR A 55 -8.35 -19.26 -2.95
CA THR A 55 -7.96 -18.00 -3.61
C THR A 55 -8.61 -16.81 -2.90
N LEU A 56 -7.79 -15.81 -2.53
CA LEU A 56 -8.25 -14.60 -1.88
C LEU A 56 -8.14 -13.42 -2.83
N PHE A 57 -9.13 -12.54 -2.78
CA PHE A 57 -9.16 -11.30 -3.55
C PHE A 57 -8.99 -10.14 -2.60
N ALA A 58 -8.02 -9.28 -2.88
CA ALA A 58 -7.75 -8.10 -2.08
C ALA A 58 -7.45 -6.90 -2.97
N GLN A 59 -7.87 -5.72 -2.53
CA GLN A 59 -7.55 -4.46 -3.18
C GLN A 59 -6.88 -3.54 -2.17
N VAL A 60 -5.84 -2.85 -2.63
CA VAL A 60 -5.16 -1.79 -1.88
C VAL A 60 -5.45 -0.47 -2.60
N SER A 61 -5.82 0.54 -1.83
CA SER A 61 -6.09 1.89 -2.33
C SER A 61 -5.14 2.87 -1.67
N LEU A 62 -4.44 3.63 -2.50
CA LEU A 62 -3.63 4.77 -2.07
C LEU A 62 -4.50 6.03 -2.11
N HIS A 63 -4.68 6.66 -0.96
CA HIS A 63 -5.38 7.94 -0.83
C HIS A 63 -4.34 9.06 -0.85
N SER A 64 -4.11 9.63 -2.03
CA SER A 64 -3.21 10.76 -2.25
C SER A 64 -3.94 11.92 -2.93
N THR A 65 -3.66 13.14 -2.50
CA THR A 65 -4.03 14.36 -3.23
C THR A 65 -2.94 14.82 -4.19
N ASP A 66 -1.74 14.22 -4.12
CA ASP A 66 -0.65 14.46 -5.06
C ASP A 66 -0.84 13.56 -6.30
N PRO A 67 -1.12 14.13 -7.48
CA PRO A 67 -1.29 13.36 -8.71
C PRO A 67 0.00 12.73 -9.23
N ASN A 68 1.18 13.16 -8.77
CA ASN A 68 2.46 12.55 -9.16
C ASN A 68 2.75 11.25 -8.39
N LEU A 69 1.85 10.88 -7.47
CA LEU A 69 1.96 9.73 -6.59
C LEU A 69 1.01 8.58 -6.97
N LEU A 70 0.15 8.80 -7.96
CA LEU A 70 -0.77 7.80 -8.53
C LEU A 70 -0.22 7.23 -9.84
#